data_AF-A0A7G8WT98-F1
#
_entry.id   AF-A0A7G8WT98-F1
#
_cell.length_a   1.000
_cell.length_b   1.000
_cell.length_c   1.000
_cell.angle_alpha   90.00
_cell.angle_beta   90.00
_cell.angle_gamma   90.00
#
_symmetry.space_group_name_H-M   'P 1'
#
loop_
_entity.id
_entity.type
_entity.pdbx_description
1 polymer ?
#
loop_
_entity_poly.entity_id
_entity_poly.type
_entity_poly.pdbx_seq_one_letter_code
_entity_poly.pdbx_strand_id
1 'polypeptide(L)'
;MIESIQRRLARERSEPTGVALARALRAETSVLVTDAEMLKLIRQLERELVGTGPLAELLADPQTTDVVVNSPDDVRVDRGAGWERTPVTFADEAAVQRLARRLASLAGQRLDEAQPFVDARLADGTRLHAVIPPLAASGSCLSLRVLRPTTHDLQALSDAGTLPGVAPAVVRAVLTARLAFLVSGGTGSGKTTLLGAMLAAVDPAERLVTVEDAEELRPPHPHLIRLVARAANVEGAGNVQLRQLVRQALRMRPDRIVVTLSTQRVASITV
;
A
#
# COMPACT_ATOMS: atom_id res chain seq x y z
N MET A 1 5.24 -28.40 10.81
CA MET A 1 3.79 -28.07 10.87
C MET A 1 3.35 -27.22 9.68
N ILE A 2 3.88 -26.00 9.52
CA ILE A 2 3.52 -25.05 8.44
C ILE A 2 3.64 -25.68 7.03
N GLU A 3 4.77 -26.32 6.71
CA GLU A 3 4.98 -26.98 5.41
C GLU A 3 4.02 -28.17 5.17
N SER A 4 3.56 -28.83 6.23
CA SER A 4 2.57 -29.91 6.13
C SER A 4 1.19 -29.33 5.78
N ILE A 5 0.82 -28.25 6.47
CA ILE A 5 -0.43 -27.51 6.23
C ILE A 5 -0.44 -26.91 4.82
N GLN A 6 0.67 -26.33 4.34
CA GLN A 6 0.80 -25.83 2.96
C GLN A 6 0.62 -26.93 1.93
N ARG A 7 1.33 -28.07 2.10
CA ARG A 7 1.19 -29.21 1.19
C ARG A 7 -0.23 -29.75 1.16
N ARG A 8 -0.93 -29.73 2.29
CA ARG A 8 -2.32 -30.15 2.38
C ARG A 8 -3.26 -29.21 1.65
N LEU A 9 -3.18 -27.90 1.91
CA LEU A 9 -3.99 -26.89 1.24
C LEU A 9 -3.77 -26.90 -0.29
N ALA A 10 -2.52 -27.10 -0.72
CA ALA A 10 -2.19 -27.24 -2.14
C ALA A 10 -2.81 -28.50 -2.77
N ARG A 11 -2.79 -29.64 -2.07
CA ARG A 11 -3.46 -30.89 -2.52
C ARG A 11 -4.98 -30.72 -2.59
N GLU A 12 -5.56 -30.03 -1.61
CA GLU A 12 -6.99 -29.78 -1.49
C GLU A 12 -7.48 -28.61 -2.37
N ARG A 13 -6.58 -27.96 -3.12
CA ARG A 13 -6.85 -26.72 -3.91
C ARG A 13 -7.67 -25.69 -3.13
N SER A 14 -7.42 -25.60 -1.84
CA SER A 14 -8.20 -24.78 -0.92
C SER A 14 -7.45 -23.49 -0.62
N GLU A 15 -8.14 -22.36 -0.73
CA GLU A 15 -7.60 -21.09 -0.24
C GLU A 15 -7.42 -21.16 1.28
N PRO A 16 -6.34 -20.57 1.82
CA PRO A 16 -6.01 -20.60 3.24
C PRO A 16 -6.91 -19.67 4.06
N THR A 17 -8.21 -19.91 4.04
CA THR A 17 -9.19 -19.22 4.90
C THR A 17 -9.08 -19.70 6.34
N GLY A 18 -9.51 -18.91 7.33
CA GLY A 18 -9.50 -19.31 8.74
C GLY A 18 -10.18 -20.65 9.01
N VAL A 19 -11.23 -20.98 8.25
CA VAL A 19 -11.92 -22.29 8.31
C VAL A 19 -11.06 -23.41 7.72
N ALA A 20 -10.40 -23.19 6.58
CA ALA A 20 -9.51 -24.17 5.96
C ALA A 20 -8.27 -24.43 6.83
N LEU A 21 -7.71 -23.37 7.43
CA LEU A 21 -6.59 -23.45 8.35
C LEU A 21 -6.96 -24.17 9.65
N ALA A 22 -8.11 -23.86 10.24
CA ALA A 22 -8.61 -24.58 11.41
C ALA A 22 -8.78 -26.08 11.13
N ARG A 23 -9.30 -26.43 9.94
CA ARG A 23 -9.49 -27.82 9.53
C ARG A 23 -8.16 -28.54 9.32
N ALA A 24 -7.22 -27.92 8.61
CA ALA A 24 -5.89 -28.47 8.37
C ALA A 24 -5.11 -28.64 9.70
N LEU A 25 -5.20 -27.67 10.60
CA LEU A 25 -4.54 -27.69 11.89
C LEU A 25 -5.08 -28.79 12.80
N ARG A 26 -6.40 -28.93 12.89
CA ARG A 26 -7.05 -30.01 13.66
C ARG A 26 -6.70 -31.40 13.11
N ALA A 27 -6.48 -31.52 11.81
CA ALA A 27 -6.12 -32.78 11.19
C ALA A 27 -4.63 -33.14 11.35
N GLU A 28 -3.77 -32.16 11.63
CA GLU A 28 -2.32 -32.35 11.84
C GLU A 28 -1.94 -32.39 13.34
N THR A 29 -2.81 -31.92 14.22
CA THR A 29 -2.53 -31.82 15.67
C THR A 29 -3.38 -32.83 16.43
N SER A 30 -2.75 -33.80 17.11
CA SER A 30 -3.43 -34.83 17.92
C SER A 30 -3.65 -34.43 19.38
N VAL A 31 -3.36 -33.18 19.75
CA VAL A 31 -3.42 -32.66 21.12
C VAL A 31 -4.75 -31.95 21.36
N LEU A 32 -5.34 -32.12 22.55
CA LEU A 32 -6.47 -31.33 23.01
C LEU A 32 -5.99 -29.90 23.28
N VAL A 33 -6.34 -28.98 22.38
CA VAL A 33 -6.02 -27.56 22.45
C VAL A 33 -7.30 -26.81 22.81
N THR A 34 -7.23 -25.86 23.74
CA THR A 34 -8.41 -25.05 24.09
C THR A 34 -8.84 -24.17 22.91
N ASP A 35 -10.10 -23.72 22.86
CA ASP A 35 -10.57 -22.85 21.78
C ASP A 35 -9.75 -21.55 21.67
N ALA A 36 -9.28 -21.01 22.80
CA ALA A 36 -8.44 -19.81 22.84
C ALA A 36 -7.04 -20.05 22.24
N GLU A 37 -6.43 -21.20 22.53
CA GLU A 37 -5.14 -21.59 21.94
C GLU A 37 -5.29 -21.95 20.46
N MET A 38 -6.38 -22.62 20.08
CA MET A 38 -6.72 -22.91 18.69
C MET A 38 -6.86 -21.62 17.88
N LEU A 39 -7.56 -20.62 18.43
CA LEU A 39 -7.67 -19.29 17.82
C LEU A 39 -6.32 -18.59 17.68
N LYS A 40 -5.42 -18.69 18.66
CA LYS A 40 -4.05 -18.17 18.55
C LYS A 40 -3.28 -18.86 17.43
N LEU A 41 -3.37 -20.19 17.34
CA LEU A 41 -2.65 -20.99 16.35
C LEU A 41 -3.16 -20.74 14.93
N ILE A 42 -4.49 -20.60 14.76
CA ILE A 42 -5.10 -20.20 13.49
C ILE A 42 -4.62 -18.80 13.08
N ARG A 43 -4.65 -17.80 13.97
CA ARG A 43 -4.15 -16.45 13.64
C ARG A 43 -2.67 -16.45 13.29
N GLN A 44 -1.86 -17.25 13.97
CA GLN A 44 -0.44 -17.40 13.65
C GLN A 44 -0.25 -18.01 12.25
N LEU A 45 -1.01 -19.06 11.92
CA LEU A 45 -1.00 -19.66 10.59
C LEU A 45 -1.53 -18.73 9.51
N GLU A 46 -2.58 -17.95 9.77
CA GLU A 46 -3.08 -16.92 8.86
C GLU A 46 -1.98 -15.90 8.57
N ARG A 47 -1.28 -15.41 9.60
CA ARG A 47 -0.16 -14.49 9.44
C ARG A 47 0.97 -15.10 8.61
N GLU A 48 1.32 -16.36 8.85
CA GLU A 48 2.46 -17.04 8.19
C GLU A 48 2.15 -17.55 6.78
N LEU A 49 0.91 -17.97 6.52
CA LEU A 49 0.49 -18.61 5.26
C LEU A 49 -0.22 -17.66 4.29
N VAL A 50 -0.82 -16.60 4.80
CA VAL A 50 -1.72 -15.70 4.05
C VAL A 50 -1.37 -14.24 4.24
N GLY A 51 -0.68 -13.91 5.33
CA GLY A 51 -0.35 -12.55 5.70
C GLY A 51 1.11 -12.18 5.45
N THR A 52 1.45 -11.03 6.03
CA THR A 52 2.76 -10.40 6.04
C THR A 52 3.74 -11.05 7.04
N GLY A 53 3.35 -12.20 7.61
CA GLY A 53 4.21 -13.01 8.48
C GLY A 53 4.69 -12.23 9.71
N PRO A 54 6.00 -12.25 10.01
CA PRO A 54 6.58 -11.52 11.13
C PRO A 54 6.32 -10.00 11.12
N LEU A 55 5.99 -9.43 9.95
CA LEU A 55 5.73 -8.00 9.81
C LEU A 55 4.29 -7.60 10.18
N ALA A 56 3.41 -8.57 10.45
CA ALA A 56 1.99 -8.31 10.68
C ALA A 56 1.74 -7.35 11.85
N GLU A 57 2.49 -7.46 12.95
CA GLU A 57 2.33 -6.59 14.11
C GLU A 57 2.84 -5.18 13.84
N LEU A 58 3.96 -5.05 13.12
CA LEU A 58 4.48 -3.75 12.70
C LEU A 58 3.50 -3.01 11.78
N LEU A 59 2.86 -3.72 10.85
CA LEU A 59 1.89 -3.13 9.91
C LEU A 59 0.54 -2.82 10.55
N ALA A 60 0.17 -3.55 11.62
CA ALA A 60 -1.07 -3.31 12.35
C ALA A 60 -0.99 -2.07 13.26
N ASP A 61 0.21 -1.68 13.71
CA ASP A 61 0.43 -0.49 14.54
C ASP A 61 -0.10 0.77 13.84
N PRO A 62 -1.07 1.50 14.45
CA PRO A 62 -1.68 2.69 13.89
C PRO A 62 -0.73 3.80 13.46
N GLN A 63 0.46 3.86 14.04
CA GLN A 63 1.45 4.89 13.77
C GLN A 63 2.40 4.53 12.64
N THR A 64 2.51 3.25 12.27
CA THR A 64 3.39 2.81 11.19
C THR A 64 2.96 3.38 9.85
N THR A 65 3.91 4.03 9.18
CA THR A 65 3.79 4.50 7.80
C THR A 65 4.54 3.58 6.84
N ASP A 66 5.71 3.09 7.23
CA ASP A 66 6.58 2.29 6.38
C ASP A 66 7.27 1.17 7.18
N VAL A 67 7.43 0.00 6.57
CA VAL A 67 8.22 -1.13 7.08
C VAL A 67 9.16 -1.58 5.98
N VAL A 68 10.46 -1.68 6.29
CA VAL A 68 11.48 -2.14 5.34
C VAL A 68 12.22 -3.34 5.89
N VAL A 69 12.58 -4.25 5.00
CA VAL A 69 13.46 -5.38 5.25
C VAL A 69 14.65 -5.21 4.32
N ASN A 70 15.82 -4.86 4.87
CA ASN A 70 17.05 -4.69 4.08
C ASN A 70 17.87 -5.99 4.03
N SER A 71 17.76 -6.80 5.07
CA SER A 71 18.40 -8.10 5.24
C SER A 71 17.64 -8.90 6.31
N PRO A 72 17.94 -10.20 6.50
CA PRO A 72 17.27 -11.02 7.52
C PRO A 72 17.35 -10.45 8.95
N ASP A 73 18.41 -9.70 9.24
CA ASP A 73 18.73 -9.11 10.54
C ASP A 73 18.53 -7.58 10.60
N ASP A 74 18.05 -6.95 9.52
CA ASP A 74 17.76 -5.51 9.45
C ASP A 74 16.33 -5.24 8.98
N VAL A 75 15.40 -5.28 9.93
CA VAL A 75 14.01 -4.84 9.77
C VAL A 75 13.82 -3.51 10.46
N ARG A 76 13.34 -2.51 9.71
CA ARG A 76 13.10 -1.15 10.22
C ARG A 76 11.68 -0.70 9.97
N VAL A 77 11.23 0.23 10.80
CA VAL A 77 9.90 0.86 10.72
C VAL A 77 10.06 2.36 10.77
N ASP A 78 9.20 3.10 10.06
CA ASP A 78 8.99 4.53 10.23
C ASP A 78 7.57 4.77 10.74
N ARG A 79 7.45 5.60 11.78
CA ARG A 79 6.19 6.04 12.40
C ARG A 79 5.93 7.54 12.23
N GLY A 80 6.65 8.18 11.30
CA GLY A 80 6.64 9.61 11.06
C GLY A 80 7.78 10.39 11.73
N ALA A 81 8.67 9.70 12.46
CA ALA A 81 9.83 10.30 13.14
C ALA A 81 11.17 9.84 12.55
N GLY A 82 11.15 9.03 11.49
CA GLY A 82 12.34 8.43 10.87
C GLY A 82 12.49 6.94 11.19
N TRP A 83 13.58 6.35 10.70
CA TRP A 83 13.80 4.90 10.74
C TRP A 83 14.23 4.38 12.11
N GLU A 84 13.47 3.42 12.64
CA GLU A 84 13.74 2.71 13.88
C GLU A 84 14.02 1.23 13.58
N ARG A 85 15.07 0.65 14.16
CA ARG A 85 15.28 -0.80 14.10
C ARG A 85 14.26 -1.52 14.96
N THR A 86 13.78 -2.65 14.47
CA THR A 86 12.81 -3.50 15.18
C THR A 86 13.47 -4.77 15.70
N PRO A 87 12.88 -5.46 16.70
CA PRO A 87 13.36 -6.77 17.15
C PRO A 87 12.99 -7.91 16.18
N VAL A 88 12.23 -7.63 15.11
CA VAL A 88 11.82 -8.63 14.14
C VAL A 88 13.02 -9.05 13.29
N THR A 89 13.23 -10.35 13.19
CA THR A 89 14.28 -10.95 12.35
C THR A 89 13.71 -12.12 11.54
N PHE A 90 14.42 -12.46 10.47
CA PHE A 90 14.18 -13.63 9.65
C PHE A 90 15.28 -14.67 9.89
N ALA A 91 14.94 -15.95 9.74
CA ALA A 91 15.89 -17.03 9.93
C ALA A 91 17.09 -16.95 8.96
N ASP A 92 16.82 -16.59 7.71
CA ASP A 92 17.79 -16.51 6.63
C ASP A 92 17.26 -15.66 5.45
N GLU A 93 18.13 -15.43 4.48
CA GLU A 93 17.80 -14.77 3.21
C GLU A 93 16.67 -15.50 2.45
N ALA A 94 16.66 -16.84 2.52
CA ALA A 94 15.62 -17.63 1.88
C ALA A 94 14.23 -17.36 2.49
N ALA A 95 14.13 -17.05 3.78
CA ALA A 95 12.89 -16.68 4.44
C ALA A 95 12.36 -15.33 3.96
N VAL A 96 13.25 -14.34 3.74
CA VAL A 96 12.90 -13.04 3.16
C VAL A 96 12.38 -13.22 1.73
N GLN A 97 13.05 -14.02 0.91
CA GLN A 97 12.59 -14.36 -0.44
C GLN A 97 11.23 -15.06 -0.46
N ARG A 98 11.01 -16.03 0.44
CA ARG A 98 9.72 -16.72 0.55
C ARG A 98 8.60 -15.75 0.91
N LEU A 99 8.85 -14.78 1.81
CA LEU A 99 7.89 -13.73 2.14
C LEU A 99 7.61 -12.84 0.91
N ALA A 100 8.65 -12.34 0.24
CA ALA A 100 8.50 -11.45 -0.91
C ALA A 100 7.66 -12.11 -2.03
N ARG A 101 7.97 -13.37 -2.38
CA ARG A 101 7.24 -14.13 -3.41
C ARG A 101 5.80 -14.40 -3.02
N ARG A 102 5.55 -14.72 -1.75
CA ARG A 102 4.19 -14.90 -1.23
C ARG A 102 3.37 -13.61 -1.34
N LEU A 103 3.92 -12.48 -0.89
CA LEU A 103 3.25 -11.18 -0.96
C LEU A 103 2.99 -10.74 -2.40
N ALA A 104 3.95 -10.96 -3.31
CA ALA A 104 3.76 -10.73 -4.75
C ALA A 104 2.59 -11.55 -5.30
N SER A 105 2.56 -12.85 -4.99
CA SER A 105 1.49 -13.76 -5.43
C SER A 105 0.13 -13.36 -4.89
N LEU A 106 0.04 -12.93 -3.62
CA LEU A 106 -1.21 -12.44 -3.02
C LEU A 106 -1.71 -11.16 -3.69
N ALA A 107 -0.81 -10.35 -4.24
CA ALA A 107 -1.13 -9.17 -5.03
C ALA A 107 -1.37 -9.48 -6.53
N GLY A 108 -1.39 -10.76 -6.93
CA GLY A 108 -1.56 -11.17 -8.33
C GLY A 108 -0.37 -10.81 -9.24
N GLN A 109 0.80 -10.62 -8.65
CA GLN A 109 2.04 -10.28 -9.34
C GLN A 109 3.04 -11.43 -9.30
N ARG A 110 3.99 -11.42 -10.23
CA ARG A 110 5.06 -12.42 -10.33
C ARG A 110 6.37 -11.84 -9.81
N LEU A 111 7.09 -12.65 -9.02
CA LEU A 111 8.42 -12.33 -8.52
C LEU A 111 9.29 -13.59 -8.59
N ASP A 112 10.24 -13.61 -9.52
CA ASP A 112 11.20 -14.68 -9.74
C ASP A 112 12.46 -14.22 -10.49
N GLU A 113 13.34 -15.14 -10.88
CA GLU A 113 14.60 -14.79 -11.52
C GLU A 113 14.42 -14.08 -12.88
N ALA A 114 13.29 -14.31 -13.56
CA ALA A 114 12.95 -13.63 -14.81
C ALA A 114 12.27 -12.28 -14.57
N GLN A 115 11.52 -12.14 -13.46
CA GLN A 115 10.95 -10.89 -12.98
C GLN A 115 11.41 -10.60 -11.54
N PRO A 116 12.65 -10.11 -11.36
CA PRO A 116 13.33 -10.05 -10.06
C PRO A 116 12.98 -8.83 -9.20
N PHE A 117 11.94 -8.09 -9.58
CA PHE A 117 11.34 -7.04 -8.76
C PHE A 117 9.83 -6.96 -9.00
N VAL A 118 9.12 -6.39 -8.04
CA VAL A 118 7.67 -6.21 -8.10
C VAL A 118 7.24 -4.93 -7.40
N ASP A 119 6.29 -4.23 -8.02
CA ASP A 119 5.48 -3.18 -7.42
C ASP A 119 4.03 -3.67 -7.35
N ALA A 120 3.47 -3.73 -6.15
CA ALA A 120 2.23 -4.42 -5.88
C ALA A 120 1.41 -3.71 -4.79
N ARG A 121 0.13 -4.10 -4.70
CA ARG A 121 -0.75 -3.68 -3.62
C ARG A 121 -1.42 -4.89 -2.97
N LEU A 122 -1.30 -4.96 -1.66
CA LEU A 122 -1.94 -5.99 -0.86
C LEU A 122 -3.43 -5.66 -0.66
N ALA A 123 -4.21 -6.65 -0.21
CA ALA A 123 -5.66 -6.53 -0.06
C ALA A 123 -6.09 -5.44 0.94
N ASP A 124 -5.25 -5.15 1.94
CA ASP A 124 -5.45 -4.09 2.94
C ASP A 124 -5.10 -2.69 2.39
N GLY A 125 -4.59 -2.60 1.15
CA GLY A 125 -4.17 -1.38 0.50
C GLY A 125 -2.70 -1.02 0.70
N THR A 126 -1.94 -1.77 1.50
CA THR A 126 -0.50 -1.62 1.70
C THR A 126 0.23 -1.78 0.37
N ARG A 127 1.12 -0.84 0.05
CA ARG A 127 2.00 -0.97 -1.12
C ARG A 127 3.18 -1.85 -0.79
N LEU A 128 3.51 -2.75 -1.70
CA LEU A 128 4.68 -3.60 -1.64
C LEU A 128 5.61 -3.23 -2.79
N HIS A 129 6.86 -2.96 -2.46
CA HIS A 129 7.97 -3.09 -3.38
C HIS A 129 8.86 -4.23 -2.88
N ALA A 130 9.32 -5.10 -3.77
CA ALA A 130 10.33 -6.09 -3.42
C ALA A 130 11.31 -6.30 -4.57
N VAL A 131 12.57 -6.55 -4.23
CA VAL A 131 13.65 -6.87 -5.17
C VAL A 131 14.38 -8.10 -4.65
N ILE A 132 14.71 -9.02 -5.54
CA ILE A 132 15.45 -10.24 -5.21
C ILE A 132 16.77 -10.31 -6.01
N PRO A 133 17.73 -11.17 -5.59
CA PRO A 133 18.91 -11.45 -6.39
C PRO A 133 18.56 -11.90 -7.83
N PRO A 134 19.38 -11.56 -8.83
CA PRO A 134 20.70 -10.92 -8.70
C PRO A 134 20.69 -9.37 -8.64
N LEU A 135 19.55 -8.68 -8.77
CA LEU A 135 19.57 -7.21 -8.73
C LEU A 135 19.88 -6.68 -7.33
N ALA A 136 19.38 -7.36 -6.30
CA ALA A 136 19.67 -7.03 -4.92
C ALA A 136 20.97 -7.73 -4.49
N ALA A 137 22.12 -7.10 -4.79
CA ALA A 137 23.45 -7.69 -4.57
C ALA A 137 23.71 -8.09 -3.10
N SER A 138 23.07 -7.41 -2.15
CA SER A 138 23.21 -7.67 -0.71
C SER A 138 22.18 -8.68 -0.16
N GLY A 139 21.34 -9.28 -1.01
CA GLY A 139 20.19 -10.07 -0.60
C GLY A 139 18.87 -9.33 -0.86
N SER A 140 17.76 -10.04 -0.69
CA SER A 140 16.44 -9.55 -1.05
C SER A 140 15.97 -8.45 -0.11
N CYS A 141 15.28 -7.46 -0.68
CA CYS A 141 14.74 -6.36 0.09
C CYS A 141 13.24 -6.19 -0.15
N LEU A 142 12.54 -5.75 0.90
CA LEU A 142 11.12 -5.43 0.85
C LEU A 142 10.91 -4.01 1.39
N SER A 143 9.99 -3.29 0.78
CA SER A 143 9.48 -2.02 1.28
C SER A 143 7.95 -2.06 1.27
N LEU A 144 7.36 -1.92 2.45
CA LEU A 144 5.93 -1.94 2.67
C LEU A 144 5.49 -0.55 3.14
N ARG A 145 4.59 0.08 2.40
CA ARG A 145 4.06 1.40 2.77
C ARG A 145 2.58 1.30 3.07
N VAL A 146 2.24 1.56 4.32
CA VAL A 146 0.86 1.53 4.81
C VAL A 146 0.20 2.85 4.45
N LEU A 147 -0.67 2.83 3.45
CA LEU A 147 -1.42 4.01 3.05
C LEU A 147 -2.66 4.15 3.92
N ARG A 148 -2.58 5.04 4.90
CA ARG A 148 -3.73 5.46 5.71
C ARG A 148 -4.34 6.70 5.05
N PRO A 149 -5.60 6.65 4.60
CA PRO A 149 -6.30 7.85 4.14
C PRO A 149 -6.30 8.87 5.27
N THR A 150 -5.65 10.01 5.06
CA THR A 150 -5.68 11.11 6.02
C THR A 150 -7.01 11.85 5.86
N THR A 151 -7.79 11.92 6.93
CA THR A 151 -9.08 12.64 6.97
C THR A 151 -8.92 14.10 7.40
N HIS A 152 -7.71 14.64 7.33
CA HIS A 152 -7.46 16.02 7.76
C HIS A 152 -8.11 16.94 6.74
N ASP A 153 -9.08 17.73 7.17
CA ASP A 153 -9.60 18.83 6.37
C ASP A 153 -8.62 20.02 6.41
N LEU A 154 -8.89 21.04 5.60
CA LEU A 154 -8.03 22.24 5.57
C LEU A 154 -7.95 22.95 6.92
N GLN A 155 -8.99 22.83 7.76
CA GLN A 155 -9.00 23.46 9.08
C GLN A 155 -8.04 22.73 10.03
N ALA A 156 -8.12 21.39 10.09
CA ALA A 156 -7.23 20.56 10.88
C ALA A 156 -5.76 20.76 10.48
N LEU A 157 -5.46 20.90 9.18
CA LEU A 157 -4.11 21.22 8.71
C LEU A 157 -3.65 22.63 9.12
N SER A 158 -4.55 23.60 9.13
CA SER A 158 -4.26 24.95 9.62
C SER A 158 -3.98 24.93 11.13
N ASP A 159 -4.80 24.24 11.91
CA ASP A 159 -4.68 24.14 13.36
C ASP A 159 -3.40 23.40 13.78
N ALA A 160 -2.97 22.41 12.98
CA ALA A 160 -1.69 21.73 13.13
C ALA A 160 -0.48 22.56 12.65
N GLY A 161 -0.67 23.80 12.19
CA GLY A 161 0.40 24.69 11.73
C GLY A 161 0.97 24.34 10.35
N THR A 162 0.34 23.42 9.59
CA THR A 162 0.78 23.05 8.23
C THR A 162 0.51 24.18 7.23
N LEU A 163 -0.51 25.00 7.48
CA LEU A 163 -0.88 26.17 6.67
C LEU A 163 -0.84 27.45 7.52
N PRO A 164 0.34 28.05 7.77
CA PRO A 164 0.45 29.22 8.63
C PRO A 164 -0.01 30.51 7.94
N GLY A 165 -0.47 31.47 8.76
CA GLY A 165 -0.77 32.84 8.34
C GLY A 165 -1.85 32.91 7.27
N VAL A 166 -1.54 33.50 6.11
CA VAL A 166 -2.50 33.72 5.01
C VAL A 166 -2.72 32.48 4.14
N ALA A 167 -1.95 31.40 4.34
CA ALA A 167 -1.97 30.23 3.47
C ALA A 167 -3.37 29.58 3.33
N PRO A 168 -4.19 29.41 4.39
CA PRO A 168 -5.53 28.85 4.26
C PRO A 168 -6.45 29.70 3.36
N ALA A 169 -6.36 31.03 3.46
CA ALA A 169 -7.15 31.95 2.63
C ALA A 169 -6.71 31.89 1.17
N VAL A 170 -5.40 31.83 0.91
CA VAL A 170 -4.84 31.66 -0.45
C VAL A 170 -5.29 30.34 -1.05
N VAL A 171 -5.22 29.23 -0.30
CA VAL A 171 -5.68 27.91 -0.75
C VAL A 171 -7.16 27.95 -1.12
N ARG A 172 -8.01 28.53 -0.28
CA ARG A 172 -9.45 28.68 -0.60
C ARG A 172 -9.67 29.52 -1.84
N ALA A 173 -8.95 30.63 -2.00
CA ALA A 173 -9.05 31.48 -3.19
C ALA A 173 -8.64 30.74 -4.47
N VAL A 174 -7.55 29.96 -4.43
CA VAL A 174 -7.10 29.09 -5.54
C VAL A 174 -8.17 28.08 -5.92
N LEU A 175 -8.82 27.45 -4.94
CA LEU A 175 -9.89 26.50 -5.18
C LEU A 175 -11.12 27.17 -5.78
N THR A 176 -11.62 28.26 -5.19
CA THR A 176 -12.80 29.00 -5.67
C THR A 176 -12.58 29.56 -7.08
N ALA A 177 -11.39 30.08 -7.37
CA ALA A 177 -11.03 30.61 -8.68
C ALA A 177 -10.71 29.52 -9.72
N ARG A 178 -10.76 28.23 -9.34
CA ARG A 178 -10.45 27.07 -10.20
C ARG A 178 -9.08 27.20 -10.88
N LEU A 179 -8.09 27.74 -10.17
CA LEU A 179 -6.75 27.88 -10.74
C LEU A 179 -6.07 26.52 -10.82
N ALA A 180 -5.26 26.31 -11.86
CA ALA A 180 -4.30 25.22 -11.88
C ALA A 180 -3.15 25.53 -10.89
N PHE A 181 -2.78 24.56 -10.07
CA PHE A 181 -1.71 24.70 -9.05
C PHE A 181 -0.74 23.50 -9.08
N LEU A 182 0.25 23.43 -8.20
CA LEU A 182 1.13 22.26 -8.07
C LEU A 182 1.49 22.14 -6.61
N VAL A 183 1.27 20.97 -6.02
CA VAL A 183 1.73 20.67 -4.66
C VAL A 183 3.06 19.94 -4.76
N SER A 184 4.15 20.60 -4.38
CA SER A 184 5.51 20.06 -4.47
C SER A 184 6.17 19.98 -3.09
N GLY A 185 7.23 19.17 -2.98
CA GLY A 185 7.90 18.86 -1.70
C GLY A 185 8.57 17.49 -1.69
N GLY A 186 9.45 17.26 -0.72
CA GLY A 186 10.17 15.99 -0.53
C GLY A 186 9.26 14.78 -0.26
N THR A 187 9.80 13.57 -0.35
CA THR A 187 9.09 12.36 0.08
C THR A 187 8.66 12.51 1.55
N GLY A 188 7.44 12.12 1.88
CA GLY A 188 6.91 12.24 3.24
C GLY A 188 6.49 13.65 3.68
N SER A 189 6.67 14.70 2.87
CA SER A 189 6.38 16.10 3.27
C SER A 189 4.88 16.46 3.35
N GLY A 190 3.97 15.48 3.36
CA GLY A 190 2.52 15.73 3.47
C GLY A 190 1.81 16.20 2.18
N LYS A 191 2.43 16.11 1.00
CA LYS A 191 1.82 16.56 -0.28
C LYS A 191 0.44 15.95 -0.54
N THR A 192 0.35 14.61 -0.48
CA THR A 192 -0.89 13.88 -0.73
C THR A 192 -1.95 14.24 0.32
N THR A 193 -1.54 14.50 1.56
CA THR A 193 -2.42 14.95 2.64
C THR A 193 -3.00 16.34 2.36
N LEU A 194 -2.15 17.32 2.01
CA LEU A 194 -2.62 18.66 1.65
C LEU A 194 -3.52 18.63 0.42
N LEU A 195 -3.13 17.88 -0.62
CA LEU A 195 -3.94 17.72 -1.82
C LEU A 195 -5.29 17.07 -1.51
N GLY A 196 -5.32 16.02 -0.67
CA GLY A 196 -6.56 15.40 -0.20
C GLY A 196 -7.49 16.39 0.51
N ALA A 197 -6.95 17.20 1.42
CA ALA A 197 -7.70 18.24 2.13
C ALA A 197 -8.24 19.32 1.18
N MET A 198 -7.43 19.75 0.22
CA MET A 198 -7.83 20.72 -0.81
C MET A 198 -8.97 20.18 -1.67
N LEU A 199 -8.89 18.92 -2.11
CA LEU A 199 -9.92 18.28 -2.94
C LEU A 199 -11.22 18.04 -2.15
N ALA A 200 -11.12 17.74 -0.86
CA ALA A 200 -12.28 17.63 0.02
C ALA A 200 -13.03 18.97 0.19
N ALA A 201 -12.32 20.10 0.01
CA ALA A 201 -12.88 21.45 0.12
C ALA A 201 -13.39 22.02 -1.21
N VAL A 202 -13.28 21.27 -2.32
CA VAL A 202 -13.86 21.68 -3.61
C VAL A 202 -15.38 21.67 -3.53
N ASP A 203 -16.03 22.54 -4.32
CA ASP A 203 -17.48 22.60 -4.45
C ASP A 203 -18.06 21.20 -4.79
N PRO A 204 -18.98 20.66 -3.96
CA PRO A 204 -19.63 19.37 -4.17
C PRO A 204 -20.26 19.16 -5.56
N ALA A 205 -20.59 20.25 -6.27
CA ALA A 205 -21.14 20.19 -7.63
C ALA A 205 -20.08 19.86 -8.70
N GLU A 206 -18.79 20.08 -8.42
CA GLU A 206 -17.72 19.86 -9.38
C GLU A 206 -17.36 18.38 -9.51
N ARG A 207 -17.20 17.90 -10.75
CA ARG A 207 -16.75 16.54 -11.05
C ARG A 207 -15.24 16.43 -10.99
N LEU A 208 -14.74 15.65 -10.03
CA LEU A 208 -13.31 15.39 -9.86
C LEU A 208 -12.92 14.08 -10.51
N VAL A 209 -11.86 14.07 -11.31
CA VAL A 209 -11.23 12.85 -11.82
C VAL A 209 -9.78 12.79 -11.35
N THR A 210 -9.46 11.86 -10.46
CA THR A 210 -8.06 11.59 -10.07
C THR A 210 -7.45 10.55 -10.99
N VAL A 211 -6.19 10.74 -11.34
CA VAL A 211 -5.38 9.86 -12.17
C VAL A 211 -4.07 9.60 -11.44
N GLU A 212 -3.93 8.39 -10.91
CA GLU A 212 -2.83 8.03 -10.01
C GLU A 212 -2.06 6.85 -10.59
N ASP A 213 -0.74 6.82 -10.44
CA ASP A 213 0.05 5.63 -10.80
C ASP A 213 -0.13 4.52 -9.77
N ALA A 214 -0.35 4.91 -8.52
CA ALA A 214 -0.85 4.05 -7.47
C ALA A 214 -1.86 4.80 -6.62
N GLU A 215 -2.88 4.07 -6.20
CA GLU A 215 -4.02 4.66 -5.49
C GLU A 215 -3.59 5.25 -4.14
N GLU A 216 -3.81 6.55 -3.92
CA GLU A 216 -3.38 7.27 -2.71
C GLU A 216 -4.45 8.25 -2.23
N LEU A 217 -5.06 8.99 -3.15
CA LEU A 217 -6.07 10.02 -2.85
C LEU A 217 -7.46 9.42 -2.65
N ARG A 218 -8.03 9.61 -1.46
CA ARG A 218 -9.43 9.29 -1.12
C ARG A 218 -10.12 10.47 -0.42
N PRO A 219 -10.18 11.67 -1.02
CA PRO A 219 -10.88 12.80 -0.41
C PRO A 219 -12.38 12.52 -0.31
N PRO A 220 -13.05 12.91 0.79
CA PRO A 220 -14.50 12.83 0.90
C PRO A 220 -15.16 13.87 -0.01
N HIS A 221 -15.40 13.51 -1.27
CA HIS A 221 -16.05 14.36 -2.27
C HIS A 221 -17.15 13.57 -3.02
N PRO A 222 -18.40 14.08 -3.12
CA PRO A 222 -19.53 13.30 -3.62
C PRO A 222 -19.43 12.93 -5.11
N HIS A 223 -18.73 13.74 -5.91
CA HIS A 223 -18.58 13.53 -7.35
C HIS A 223 -17.14 13.18 -7.75
N LEU A 224 -16.54 12.20 -7.07
CA LEU A 224 -15.16 11.75 -7.30
C LEU A 224 -15.10 10.48 -8.16
N ILE A 225 -14.32 10.53 -9.24
CA ILE A 225 -13.94 9.39 -10.07
C ILE A 225 -12.44 9.16 -9.91
N ARG A 226 -12.03 7.90 -9.78
CA ARG A 226 -10.64 7.53 -9.47
C ARG A 226 -10.13 6.57 -10.52
N LEU A 227 -9.10 6.98 -11.25
CA LEU A 227 -8.41 6.19 -12.25
C LEU A 227 -7.01 5.84 -11.71
N VAL A 228 -6.67 4.56 -11.72
CA VAL A 228 -5.38 4.08 -11.21
C VAL A 228 -4.68 3.30 -12.31
N ALA A 229 -3.40 3.59 -12.53
CA ALA A 229 -2.58 2.84 -13.48
C ALA A 229 -2.49 1.38 -13.04
N ARG A 230 -2.31 0.50 -14.03
CA ARG A 230 -2.21 -0.94 -13.78
C ARG A 230 -1.00 -1.47 -14.52
N ALA A 231 -0.11 -2.16 -13.82
CA ALA A 231 0.95 -2.92 -14.45
C ALA A 231 0.37 -4.06 -15.31
N ALA A 232 1.19 -4.63 -16.19
CA ALA A 232 0.82 -5.87 -16.85
C ALA A 232 0.56 -6.97 -15.82
N ASN A 233 -0.36 -7.88 -16.13
CA ASN A 233 -0.49 -9.13 -15.38
C ASN A 233 0.72 -10.05 -15.63
N VAL A 234 0.71 -11.22 -15.01
CA VAL A 234 1.77 -12.23 -15.13
C VAL A 234 2.02 -12.68 -16.58
N GLU A 235 1.04 -12.53 -17.45
CA GLU A 235 1.09 -12.88 -18.88
C GLU A 235 1.55 -11.69 -19.77
N GLY A 236 1.91 -10.55 -19.17
CA GLY A 236 2.32 -9.35 -19.90
C GLY A 236 1.17 -8.52 -20.46
N ALA A 237 -0.09 -8.90 -20.19
CA ALA A 237 -1.28 -8.26 -20.72
C ALA A 237 -1.88 -7.22 -19.77
N GLY A 238 -2.65 -6.28 -20.32
CA GLY A 238 -3.49 -5.39 -19.51
C GLY A 238 -2.77 -4.23 -18.82
N ASN A 239 -1.54 -3.92 -19.23
CA ASN A 239 -0.84 -2.71 -18.80
C ASN A 239 -1.60 -1.44 -19.22
N VAL A 240 -1.86 -0.56 -18.27
CA VAL A 240 -2.52 0.74 -18.46
C VAL A 240 -1.70 1.81 -17.76
N GLN A 241 -1.04 2.65 -18.55
CA GLN A 241 -0.12 3.66 -18.06
C GLN A 241 -0.84 4.98 -17.76
N LEU A 242 -0.28 5.77 -16.85
CA LEU A 242 -0.83 7.05 -16.41
C LEU A 242 -1.23 7.97 -17.59
N ARG A 243 -0.36 8.09 -18.61
CA ARG A 243 -0.64 8.89 -19.81
C ARG A 243 -1.91 8.46 -20.56
N GLN A 244 -2.23 7.17 -20.55
CA GLN A 244 -3.43 6.63 -21.19
C GLN A 244 -4.65 7.04 -20.36
N LEU A 245 -4.56 6.93 -19.03
CA LEU A 245 -5.63 7.33 -18.12
C LEU A 245 -5.93 8.83 -18.17
N VAL A 246 -4.91 9.69 -18.25
CA VAL A 246 -5.12 11.14 -18.44
C VAL A 246 -5.93 11.43 -19.70
N ARG A 247 -5.62 10.75 -20.81
CA ARG A 247 -6.40 10.87 -22.06
C ARG A 247 -7.84 10.38 -21.92
N GLN A 248 -8.07 9.35 -21.10
CA GLN A 248 -9.44 8.88 -20.83
C GLN A 248 -10.19 9.85 -19.92
N ALA A 249 -9.54 10.38 -18.87
CA ALA A 249 -10.11 11.35 -17.94
C ALA A 249 -10.68 12.58 -18.67
N LEU A 250 -9.97 13.10 -19.68
CA LEU A 250 -10.42 14.23 -20.49
C LEU A 250 -11.75 13.97 -21.24
N ARG A 251 -12.10 12.70 -21.49
CA ARG A 251 -13.37 12.32 -22.15
C ARG A 251 -14.52 12.14 -21.15
N MET A 252 -14.25 12.27 -19.86
CA MET A 252 -15.24 12.02 -18.79
C MET A 252 -15.98 13.30 -18.35
N ARG A 253 -15.84 14.41 -19.09
CA ARG A 253 -16.37 15.73 -18.72
C ARG A 253 -16.00 16.13 -17.27
N PRO A 254 -14.72 16.10 -16.87
CA PRO A 254 -14.31 16.56 -15.55
C PRO A 254 -14.44 18.08 -15.43
N ASP A 255 -14.79 18.56 -14.24
CA ASP A 255 -14.56 19.96 -13.86
C ASP A 255 -13.11 20.15 -13.38
N ARG A 256 -12.48 19.09 -12.83
CA ARG A 256 -11.05 19.07 -12.50
C ARG A 256 -10.41 17.71 -12.75
N ILE A 257 -9.19 17.74 -13.28
CA ILE A 257 -8.31 16.56 -13.34
C ILE A 257 -7.15 16.71 -12.36
N VAL A 258 -6.95 15.70 -11.54
CA VAL A 258 -5.85 15.62 -10.58
C VAL A 258 -4.92 14.50 -11.01
N VAL A 259 -3.62 14.78 -11.13
CA VAL A 259 -2.63 13.77 -11.50
C VAL A 259 -1.62 13.60 -10.38
N THR A 260 -1.40 12.36 -9.94
CA THR A 260 -0.38 12.02 -8.94
C THR A 260 0.62 11.01 -9.49
N LEU A 261 1.88 11.19 -9.10
CA LEU A 261 3.00 10.32 -9.44
C LEU A 261 3.70 9.90 -8.15
N SER A 262 3.75 8.61 -7.88
CA SER A 262 4.45 8.01 -6.75
C SER A 262 5.97 7.94 -6.97
N THR A 263 6.43 7.94 -8.23
CA THR A 263 7.82 7.64 -8.59
C THR A 263 8.74 8.86 -8.79
N GLN A 264 8.28 10.11 -8.90
CA GLN A 264 9.15 11.30 -8.94
C GLN A 264 8.48 12.59 -8.43
N ARG A 265 9.33 13.58 -8.15
CA ARG A 265 9.17 14.90 -7.47
C ARG A 265 8.05 15.86 -7.94
N VAL A 266 6.92 15.41 -8.47
CA VAL A 266 5.89 16.33 -9.02
C VAL A 266 4.48 15.76 -8.81
N ALA A 267 3.62 16.46 -8.05
CA ALA A 267 2.18 16.23 -8.08
C ALA A 267 1.53 17.26 -9.03
N SER A 268 1.48 16.95 -10.32
CA SER A 268 1.02 17.91 -11.33
C SER A 268 -0.50 18.03 -11.38
N ILE A 269 -0.99 19.26 -11.58
CA ILE A 269 -2.39 19.56 -11.90
C ILE A 269 -2.51 19.81 -13.40
N THR A 270 -3.70 19.62 -13.96
CA THR A 270 -4.03 20.33 -15.20
C THR A 270 -5.53 20.65 -15.31
N VAL A 271 -5.75 21.94 -15.62
CA VAL A 271 -6.88 22.71 -16.23
C VAL A 271 -8.30 22.34 -15.83
#